data_AF-C5HTY1-F1
#
_entry.id   AF-C5HTY1-F1
#
_cell.length_a   1.000
_cell.length_b   1.000
_cell.length_c   1.000
_cell.angle_alpha   90.00
_cell.angle_beta   90.00
_cell.angle_gamma   90.00
#
_symmetry.space_group_name_H-M   'P 1'
#
loop_
_entity.id
_entity.type
_entity.pdbx_description
1 polymer ?
#
loop_
_entity_poly.entity_id
_entity_poly.type
_entity_poly.pdbx_seq_one_letter_code
_entity_poly.pdbx_strand_id
1 'polypeptide(L)'
;MRVMLMNVAVLCLMGVVGALDNGLARTPPMGWLAWERFRCNTDCINDPENCISESLFKKMADLIVEDGYADLGYQVVSLDDCWLAKEHDGDGKLQPDPDRFPAGIKALADYIHSKGLKFGIYEDYGTKTCGGYPGVLGHLETDAKTFAEWGVDYVKLDGCYADPHDMDEGYPAFG
;
A
#
# COMPACT_ATOMS: atom_id res chain seq x y z
N MET A 1 -52.49 40.96 27.79
CA MET A 1 -52.34 40.33 26.46
C MET A 1 -51.07 39.49 26.50
N ARG A 2 -51.18 38.15 26.52
CA ARG A 2 -50.05 37.21 26.56
C ARG A 2 -49.52 37.01 25.15
N VAL A 3 -48.23 37.27 24.90
CA VAL A 3 -47.55 36.82 23.68
C VAL A 3 -46.68 35.62 24.05
N MET A 4 -46.94 34.52 23.35
CA MET A 4 -46.43 33.18 23.58
C MET A 4 -45.00 33.09 23.06
N LEU A 5 -44.02 32.73 23.91
CA LEU A 5 -42.66 32.39 23.47
C LEU A 5 -42.71 31.05 22.72
N MET A 6 -42.41 31.07 21.43
CA MET A 6 -42.31 29.89 20.60
C MET A 6 -40.91 29.30 20.75
N ASN A 7 -40.79 28.23 21.54
CA ASN A 7 -39.54 27.47 21.68
C ASN A 7 -39.28 26.72 20.37
N VAL A 8 -38.30 27.17 19.59
CA VAL A 8 -37.79 26.43 18.43
C VAL A 8 -36.76 25.42 18.95
N ALA A 9 -37.13 24.15 19.01
CA ALA A 9 -36.20 23.07 19.30
C ALA A 9 -35.40 22.75 18.03
N VAL A 10 -34.11 23.07 18.02
CA VAL A 10 -33.17 22.65 16.98
C VAL A 10 -32.77 21.20 17.25
N LEU A 11 -33.28 20.25 16.46
CA LEU A 11 -32.76 18.89 16.45
C LEU A 11 -31.43 18.88 15.67
N CYS A 12 -30.30 18.77 16.38
CA CYS A 12 -29.05 18.37 15.76
C CYS A 12 -29.14 16.88 15.40
N LEU A 13 -29.26 16.58 14.10
CA LEU A 13 -28.96 15.25 13.57
C LEU A 13 -27.46 15.02 13.73
N MET A 14 -27.05 14.31 14.77
CA MET A 14 -25.71 13.78 14.87
C MET A 14 -25.58 12.67 13.81
N GLY A 15 -24.94 12.98 12.69
CA GLY A 15 -24.55 11.97 11.71
C GLY A 15 -23.51 11.05 12.32
N VAL A 16 -23.80 9.75 12.40
CA VAL A 16 -22.80 8.74 12.75
C VAL A 16 -21.98 8.49 11.49
N VAL A 17 -20.73 8.94 11.49
CA VAL A 17 -19.76 8.57 10.47
C VAL A 17 -19.16 7.23 10.87
N GLY A 18 -19.38 6.20 10.07
CA GLY A 18 -18.67 4.93 10.20
C GLY A 18 -17.30 5.04 9.56
N ALA A 19 -16.25 4.73 10.31
CA ALA A 19 -14.91 4.50 9.76
C ALA A 19 -14.67 2.99 9.64
N LEU A 20 -13.70 2.59 8.80
CA LEU A 20 -13.25 1.21 8.75
C LEU A 20 -12.68 0.81 10.13
N ASP A 21 -13.29 -0.18 10.78
CA ASP A 21 -12.84 -0.70 12.07
C ASP A 21 -12.30 -2.12 11.94
N ASN A 22 -11.14 -2.26 11.29
CA ASN A 22 -10.44 -3.53 11.10
C ASN A 22 -9.45 -3.87 12.23
N GLY A 23 -9.44 -3.10 13.32
CA GLY A 23 -8.55 -3.30 14.47
C GLY A 23 -7.10 -2.85 14.26
N LEU A 24 -6.73 -2.35 13.08
CA LEU A 24 -5.39 -1.86 12.75
C LEU A 24 -5.27 -0.34 12.94
N ALA A 25 -4.04 0.18 12.78
CA ALA A 25 -3.71 1.61 12.83
C ALA A 25 -4.29 2.38 14.06
N ARG A 26 -4.41 1.71 15.21
CA ARG A 26 -4.84 2.34 16.47
C ARG A 26 -3.87 3.41 16.98
N THR A 27 -2.62 3.33 16.53
CA THR A 27 -1.62 4.40 16.55
C THR A 27 -1.13 4.63 15.13
N PRO A 28 -0.54 5.82 14.82
CA PRO A 28 0.05 6.06 13.51
C PRO A 28 1.06 4.96 13.15
N PRO A 29 1.03 4.41 11.92
CA PRO A 29 1.99 3.41 11.50
C PRO A 29 3.40 4.02 11.43
N MET A 30 4.39 3.29 11.91
CA MET A 30 5.79 3.68 11.87
C MET A 30 6.57 2.66 11.05
N GLY A 31 7.41 3.14 10.14
CA GLY A 31 8.14 2.27 9.22
C GLY A 31 8.99 3.05 8.23
N TRP A 32 9.39 2.36 7.16
CA TRP A 32 10.20 2.87 6.07
C TRP A 32 9.49 2.62 4.74
N LEU A 33 9.57 3.57 3.81
CA LEU A 33 8.92 3.50 2.51
C LEU A 33 9.89 4.00 1.43
N ALA A 34 10.05 3.24 0.35
CA ALA A 34 11.13 3.43 -0.62
C ALA A 34 11.08 4.76 -1.41
N TRP A 35 9.89 5.27 -1.69
CA TRP A 35 9.62 6.30 -2.71
C TRP A 35 10.47 7.55 -2.61
N GLU A 36 10.52 8.22 -1.45
CA GLU A 36 11.13 9.55 -1.35
C GLU A 36 12.62 9.50 -1.74
N ARG A 37 13.33 8.49 -1.26
CA ARG A 37 14.78 8.34 -1.44
C ARG A 37 15.15 7.58 -2.72
N PHE A 38 14.42 6.52 -3.07
CA PHE A 38 14.80 5.59 -4.15
C PHE A 38 13.98 5.78 -5.42
N ARG A 39 12.80 6.41 -5.31
CA ARG A 39 11.91 6.76 -6.44
C ARG A 39 11.66 5.53 -7.32
N CYS A 40 11.60 5.73 -8.63
CA CYS A 40 11.42 4.70 -9.63
C CYS A 40 12.77 4.28 -10.26
N ASN A 41 13.83 4.10 -9.45
CA ASN A 41 15.12 3.64 -9.97
C ASN A 41 15.05 2.13 -10.30
N THR A 42 14.99 1.77 -11.58
CA THR A 42 14.97 0.35 -12.01
C THR A 42 16.27 -0.09 -12.67
N ASP A 43 17.32 0.75 -12.67
CA ASP A 43 18.61 0.42 -13.30
C ASP A 43 19.49 -0.41 -12.36
N CYS A 44 19.16 -1.69 -12.23
CA CYS A 44 19.93 -2.62 -11.40
C CYS A 44 21.25 -3.07 -12.05
N ILE A 45 21.52 -2.69 -13.31
CA ILE A 45 22.78 -3.02 -13.97
C ILE A 45 23.85 -2.01 -13.56
N ASN A 46 23.51 -0.71 -13.59
CA ASN A 46 24.47 0.35 -13.29
C ASN A 46 24.36 0.87 -11.86
N ASP A 47 23.24 0.63 -11.16
CA ASP A 47 23.01 1.05 -9.78
C ASP A 47 22.35 -0.05 -8.90
N PRO A 48 22.99 -1.24 -8.78
CA PRO A 48 22.40 -2.42 -8.14
C PRO A 48 22.07 -2.23 -6.65
N GLU A 49 22.75 -1.32 -5.96
CA GLU A 49 22.55 -1.09 -4.53
C GLU A 49 21.38 -0.15 -4.20
N ASN A 50 20.87 0.59 -5.20
CA ASN A 50 19.80 1.58 -5.01
C ASN A 50 18.60 1.36 -5.93
N CYS A 51 18.64 0.39 -6.84
CA CYS A 51 17.49 0.06 -7.66
C CYS A 51 16.40 -0.62 -6.83
N ILE A 52 15.13 -0.43 -7.24
CA ILE A 52 13.96 -1.08 -6.65
C ILE A 52 14.02 -2.57 -6.98
N SER A 53 14.52 -3.36 -6.02
CA SER A 53 14.75 -4.80 -6.16
C SER A 53 14.59 -5.51 -4.81
N GLU A 54 14.37 -6.82 -4.82
CA GLU A 54 14.23 -7.61 -3.59
C GLU A 54 15.43 -7.44 -2.63
N SER A 55 16.63 -7.26 -3.17
CA SER A 55 17.87 -7.05 -2.41
C SER A 55 17.81 -5.76 -1.59
N LEU A 56 17.28 -4.67 -2.16
CA LEU A 56 17.12 -3.40 -1.45
C LEU A 56 16.20 -3.56 -0.22
N PHE A 57 15.06 -4.24 -0.38
CA PHE A 57 14.10 -4.42 0.70
C PHE A 57 14.60 -5.38 1.78
N LYS A 58 15.30 -6.45 1.41
CA LYS A 58 15.97 -7.34 2.38
C LYS A 58 17.01 -6.58 3.21
N LYS A 59 17.86 -5.77 2.55
CA LYS A 59 18.86 -4.93 3.21
C LYS A 59 18.23 -3.91 4.16
N MET A 60 17.14 -3.25 3.77
CA MET A 60 16.44 -2.29 4.64
C MET A 60 15.78 -2.97 5.83
N ALA A 61 15.20 -4.17 5.63
CA ALA A 61 14.66 -4.96 6.73
C ALA A 61 15.74 -5.36 7.75
N ASP A 62 16.92 -5.78 7.27
CA ASP A 62 18.07 -6.08 8.12
C ASP A 62 18.49 -4.86 8.93
N LEU A 63 18.72 -3.71 8.28
CA LEU A 63 19.15 -2.47 8.95
C LEU A 63 18.13 -1.96 9.98
N ILE A 64 16.83 -2.06 9.69
CA ILE A 64 15.78 -1.64 10.62
C ILE A 64 15.86 -2.43 11.93
N VAL A 65 16.18 -3.73 11.85
CA VAL A 65 16.35 -4.57 13.05
C VAL A 65 17.72 -4.36 13.69
N GLU A 66 18.79 -4.47 12.91
CA GLU A 66 20.18 -4.44 13.42
C GLU A 66 20.54 -3.10 14.06
N ASP A 67 20.05 -1.99 13.51
CA ASP A 67 20.31 -0.64 14.03
C ASP A 67 19.29 -0.20 15.10
N GLY A 68 18.35 -1.07 15.48
CA GLY A 68 17.42 -0.84 16.59
C GLY A 68 16.20 0.03 16.28
N TYR A 69 15.90 0.31 15.00
CA TYR A 69 14.69 1.04 14.63
C TYR A 69 13.41 0.23 14.95
N ALA A 70 13.46 -1.09 14.78
CA ALA A 70 12.36 -1.99 15.14
C ALA A 70 11.99 -1.88 16.62
N ASP A 71 12.98 -1.80 17.51
CA ASP A 71 12.81 -1.64 18.96
C ASP A 71 12.18 -0.28 19.33
N LEU A 72 12.33 0.72 18.46
CA LEU A 72 11.71 2.04 18.58
C LEU A 72 10.32 2.12 17.93
N GLY A 73 9.82 1.01 17.37
CA GLY A 73 8.48 0.89 16.80
C GLY A 73 8.39 1.03 15.28
N TYR A 74 9.50 1.20 14.56
CA TYR A 74 9.49 1.18 13.09
C TYR A 74 9.32 -0.26 12.60
N GLN A 75 8.07 -0.65 12.32
CA GLN A 75 7.68 -2.04 12.10
C GLN A 75 7.29 -2.36 10.66
N VAL A 76 7.14 -1.37 9.78
CA VAL A 76 6.70 -1.59 8.39
C VAL A 76 7.84 -1.32 7.41
N VAL A 77 8.06 -2.23 6.46
CA VAL A 77 8.91 -2.03 5.28
C VAL A 77 8.01 -2.00 4.06
N SER A 78 7.88 -0.82 3.44
CA SER A 78 6.92 -0.58 2.35
C SER A 78 7.62 -0.42 1.00
N LEU A 79 7.25 -1.31 0.08
CA LEU A 79 7.44 -1.16 -1.35
C LEU A 79 6.53 -0.05 -1.87
N ASP A 80 7.07 0.80 -2.74
CA ASP A 80 6.28 1.80 -3.46
C ASP A 80 6.21 1.43 -4.95
N ASP A 81 5.85 2.36 -5.82
CA ASP A 81 5.68 2.12 -7.25
C ASP A 81 6.95 1.51 -7.93
N CYS A 82 6.78 1.03 -9.16
CA CYS A 82 7.81 0.49 -10.04
C CYS A 82 8.35 -0.90 -9.67
N TRP A 83 7.64 -1.67 -8.85
CA TRP A 83 7.99 -3.05 -8.53
C TRP A 83 7.50 -4.07 -9.56
N LEU A 84 6.39 -3.75 -10.24
CA LEU A 84 5.70 -4.60 -11.19
C LEU A 84 6.52 -4.91 -12.44
N ALA A 85 6.22 -6.04 -13.08
CA ALA A 85 6.46 -6.21 -14.51
C ALA A 85 5.55 -5.26 -15.31
N LYS A 86 5.85 -5.07 -16.60
CA LYS A 86 5.03 -4.17 -17.44
C LYS A 86 3.68 -4.74 -17.85
N GLU A 87 3.49 -6.04 -17.70
CA GLU A 87 2.28 -6.76 -18.07
C GLU A 87 1.86 -7.70 -16.93
N HIS A 88 0.57 -8.01 -16.85
CA HIS A 88 0.06 -9.08 -16.00
C HIS A 88 0.64 -10.44 -16.41
N ASP A 89 0.60 -11.41 -15.50
CA ASP A 89 1.01 -12.78 -15.81
C ASP A 89 0.01 -13.49 -16.75
N GLY A 90 0.30 -14.76 -17.08
CA GLY A 90 -0.54 -15.56 -17.97
C GLY A 90 -1.96 -15.79 -17.47
N ASP A 91 -2.20 -15.62 -16.17
CA ASP A 91 -3.51 -15.75 -15.52
C ASP A 91 -4.18 -14.38 -15.30
N GLY A 92 -3.56 -13.29 -15.76
CA GLY A 92 -4.07 -11.93 -15.64
C GLY A 92 -3.87 -11.31 -14.24
N LYS A 93 -2.96 -11.85 -13.42
CA LYS A 93 -2.61 -11.30 -12.10
C LYS A 93 -1.42 -10.35 -12.19
N LEU A 94 -1.35 -9.41 -11.24
CA LEU A 94 -0.16 -8.60 -11.04
C LEU A 94 1.04 -9.52 -10.73
N GLN A 95 2.19 -9.19 -11.31
CA GLN A 95 3.44 -9.91 -11.08
C GLN A 95 4.59 -8.93 -10.88
N PRO A 96 5.55 -9.25 -10.00
CA PRO A 96 6.73 -8.41 -9.87
C PRO A 96 7.62 -8.56 -11.09
N ASP A 97 8.50 -7.57 -11.29
CA ASP A 97 9.56 -7.67 -12.30
C ASP A 97 10.47 -8.88 -11.99
N PRO A 98 10.58 -9.86 -12.90
CA PRO A 98 11.25 -11.13 -12.61
C PRO A 98 12.77 -10.99 -12.47
N ASP A 99 13.37 -9.96 -13.05
CA ASP A 99 14.82 -9.73 -12.95
C ASP A 99 15.17 -9.05 -11.62
N ARG A 100 14.28 -8.18 -11.11
CA ARG A 100 14.50 -7.42 -9.88
C ARG A 100 13.95 -8.10 -8.63
N PHE A 101 12.97 -8.98 -8.77
CA PHE A 101 12.35 -9.77 -7.71
C PHE A 101 12.25 -11.26 -8.10
N PRO A 102 13.38 -11.93 -8.38
CA PRO A 102 13.39 -13.31 -8.87
C PRO A 102 12.77 -14.34 -7.92
N ALA A 103 12.74 -14.07 -6.61
CA ALA A 103 12.06 -14.94 -5.64
C ALA A 103 10.55 -14.67 -5.51
N GLY A 104 10.07 -13.57 -6.10
CA GLY A 104 8.68 -13.11 -6.01
C GLY A 104 8.33 -12.39 -4.71
N ILE A 105 7.17 -11.73 -4.70
CA ILE A 105 6.72 -10.89 -3.57
C ILE A 105 6.45 -11.70 -2.31
N LYS A 106 5.83 -12.89 -2.44
CA LYS A 106 5.58 -13.75 -1.27
C LYS A 106 6.88 -14.09 -0.52
N ALA A 107 7.94 -14.43 -1.23
CA ALA A 107 9.22 -14.76 -0.61
C ALA A 107 9.85 -13.53 0.08
N LEU A 108 9.64 -12.33 -0.46
CA LEU A 108 10.06 -11.09 0.18
C LEU A 108 9.25 -10.79 1.46
N ALA A 109 7.93 -10.97 1.42
CA ALA A 109 7.07 -10.84 2.59
C ALA A 109 7.47 -11.84 3.68
N ASP A 110 7.62 -13.12 3.35
CA ASP A 110 8.08 -14.17 4.27
C ASP A 110 9.43 -13.81 4.92
N TYR A 111 10.35 -13.23 4.14
CA TYR A 111 11.64 -12.77 4.67
C TYR A 111 11.47 -11.61 5.67
N ILE A 112 10.68 -10.58 5.33
CA ILE A 112 10.42 -9.42 6.19
C ILE A 112 9.73 -9.87 7.49
N HIS A 113 8.76 -10.79 7.40
CA HIS A 113 8.11 -11.39 8.57
C HIS A 113 9.08 -12.18 9.44
N SER A 114 10.06 -12.88 8.85
CA SER A 114 11.09 -13.60 9.62
C SER A 114 11.96 -12.67 10.48
N LYS A 115 11.98 -11.37 10.16
CA LYS A 115 12.67 -10.32 10.93
C LYS A 115 11.77 -9.68 11.99
N GLY A 116 10.53 -10.14 12.14
CA GLY A 116 9.54 -9.56 13.06
C GLY A 116 8.93 -8.24 12.55
N LEU A 117 9.13 -7.92 11.27
CA LEU A 117 8.59 -6.72 10.62
C LEU A 117 7.33 -7.07 9.81
N LYS A 118 6.62 -6.03 9.36
CA LYS A 118 5.45 -6.10 8.47
C LYS A 118 5.82 -5.61 7.08
N PHE A 119 5.18 -6.19 6.07
CA PHE A 119 5.42 -5.84 4.67
C PHE A 119 4.30 -4.99 4.10
N GLY A 120 4.65 -3.83 3.54
CA GLY A 120 3.74 -2.99 2.78
C GLY A 120 3.99 -3.06 1.28
N ILE A 121 2.92 -3.02 0.50
CA ILE A 121 2.96 -2.93 -0.96
C ILE A 121 2.25 -1.66 -1.45
N TYR A 122 2.54 -1.29 -2.68
CA TYR A 122 1.90 -0.20 -3.39
C TYR A 122 1.04 -0.75 -4.52
N GLU A 123 -0.12 -0.14 -4.69
CA GLU A 123 -0.81 -0.15 -5.97
C GLU A 123 -1.50 1.17 -6.29
N ASP A 124 -2.13 1.25 -7.45
CA ASP A 124 -2.91 2.41 -7.92
C ASP A 124 -4.32 1.98 -8.34
N TYR A 125 -5.34 2.70 -7.85
CA TYR A 125 -6.74 2.45 -8.20
C TYR A 125 -7.00 2.53 -9.71
N GLY A 126 -6.26 3.36 -10.45
CA GLY A 126 -6.51 3.61 -11.86
C GLY A 126 -6.08 2.48 -12.79
N THR A 127 -6.09 2.79 -14.09
CA THR A 127 -5.66 1.83 -15.13
C THR A 127 -4.15 1.60 -15.15
N LYS A 128 -3.39 2.52 -14.55
CA LYS A 128 -1.94 2.47 -14.41
C LYS A 128 -1.50 3.12 -13.12
N THR A 129 -0.35 2.71 -12.61
CA THR A 129 0.37 3.45 -11.57
C THR A 129 0.88 4.78 -12.10
N CYS A 130 1.23 5.71 -11.20
CA CYS A 130 1.86 6.97 -11.58
C CYS A 130 3.15 6.78 -12.41
N GLY A 131 3.93 5.73 -12.15
CA GLY A 131 5.10 5.27 -12.89
C GLY A 131 4.79 4.53 -14.20
N GLY A 132 3.50 4.39 -14.54
CA GLY A 132 3.02 3.80 -15.79
C GLY A 132 3.06 2.28 -15.84
N TYR A 133 3.04 1.61 -14.68
CA TYR A 133 2.87 0.16 -14.55
C TYR A 133 1.37 -0.20 -14.51
N PRO A 134 0.97 -1.48 -14.66
CA PRO A 134 -0.44 -1.87 -14.54
C PRO A 134 -1.05 -1.43 -13.20
N GLY A 135 -2.27 -0.86 -13.23
CA GLY A 135 -3.05 -0.52 -12.03
C GLY A 135 -4.22 -1.48 -11.81
N VAL A 136 -4.93 -1.37 -10.68
CA VAL A 136 -5.93 -2.37 -10.25
C VAL A 136 -7.33 -2.19 -10.85
N LEU A 137 -7.59 -1.15 -11.64
CA LEU A 137 -8.93 -0.90 -12.18
C LEU A 137 -9.41 -2.08 -13.05
N GLY A 138 -10.54 -2.68 -12.66
CA GLY A 138 -11.08 -3.89 -13.29
C GLY A 138 -10.60 -5.21 -12.68
N HIS A 139 -9.64 -5.15 -11.75
CA HIS A 139 -9.00 -6.31 -11.12
C HIS A 139 -9.01 -6.26 -9.58
N LEU A 140 -9.68 -5.26 -8.98
CA LEU A 140 -9.73 -4.97 -7.53
C LEU A 140 -9.77 -6.22 -6.62
N GLU A 141 -10.78 -7.08 -6.79
CA GLU A 141 -10.96 -8.26 -5.93
C GLU A 141 -9.83 -9.28 -6.12
N THR A 142 -9.38 -9.48 -7.35
CA THR A 142 -8.29 -10.43 -7.68
C THR A 142 -6.97 -9.95 -7.10
N ASP A 143 -6.68 -8.66 -7.20
CA ASP A 143 -5.42 -8.08 -6.73
C ASP A 143 -5.40 -8.00 -5.19
N ALA A 144 -6.50 -7.62 -4.56
CA ALA A 144 -6.65 -7.69 -3.10
C ALA A 144 -6.43 -9.12 -2.55
N LYS A 145 -6.98 -10.13 -3.23
CA LYS A 145 -6.72 -11.55 -2.89
C LYS A 145 -5.27 -11.93 -3.10
N THR A 146 -4.65 -11.48 -4.19
CA THR A 146 -3.23 -11.76 -4.49
C THR A 146 -2.33 -11.17 -3.39
N PHE A 147 -2.59 -9.95 -2.93
CA PHE A 147 -1.84 -9.34 -1.82
C PHE A 147 -2.02 -10.11 -0.51
N ALA A 148 -3.25 -10.56 -0.20
CA ALA A 148 -3.50 -11.41 0.95
C ALA A 148 -2.78 -12.78 0.85
N GLU A 149 -2.78 -13.42 -0.33
CA GLU A 149 -2.08 -14.69 -0.60
C GLU A 149 -0.56 -14.55 -0.44
N TRP A 150 0.00 -13.39 -0.79
CA TRP A 150 1.42 -13.10 -0.61
C TRP A 150 1.80 -12.71 0.81
N GLY A 151 0.84 -12.50 1.71
CA GLY A 151 1.10 -12.08 3.10
C GLY A 151 1.43 -10.60 3.25
N VAL A 152 0.85 -9.73 2.42
CA VAL A 152 0.97 -8.28 2.57
C VAL A 152 0.19 -7.81 3.81
N ASP A 153 0.78 -6.92 4.61
CA ASP A 153 0.18 -6.35 5.83
C ASP A 153 -0.39 -4.94 5.64
N TYR A 154 0.03 -4.25 4.58
CA TYR A 154 -0.31 -2.85 4.32
C TYR A 154 -0.34 -2.59 2.81
N VAL A 155 -1.39 -1.93 2.32
CA VAL A 155 -1.47 -1.47 0.93
C VAL A 155 -1.56 0.05 0.91
N LYS A 156 -0.65 0.70 0.19
CA LYS A 156 -0.85 2.09 -0.27
C LYS A 156 -1.58 2.01 -1.61
N LEU A 157 -2.77 2.59 -1.71
CA LEU A 157 -3.51 2.69 -2.96
C LEU A 157 -3.48 4.14 -3.47
N ASP A 158 -2.76 4.40 -4.55
CA ASP A 158 -2.68 5.70 -5.23
C ASP A 158 -3.86 5.89 -6.18
N GLY A 159 -3.90 7.00 -6.92
CA GLY A 159 -5.04 7.38 -7.77
C GLY A 159 -4.69 8.01 -9.12
N CYS A 160 -3.51 7.72 -9.68
CA CYS A 160 -3.18 8.17 -11.02
C CYS A 160 -4.03 7.42 -12.05
N TYR A 161 -4.28 8.03 -13.22
CA TYR A 161 -5.01 7.39 -14.32
C TYR A 161 -6.40 6.82 -13.96
N ALA A 162 -7.05 7.40 -12.95
CA ALA A 162 -8.43 7.15 -12.55
C ALA A 162 -9.31 8.40 -12.79
N ASP A 163 -10.61 8.21 -12.97
CA ASP A 163 -11.56 9.33 -12.93
C ASP A 163 -11.83 9.70 -11.46
N PRO A 164 -11.58 10.96 -11.04
CA PRO A 164 -11.85 11.40 -9.68
C PRO A 164 -13.31 11.21 -9.22
N HIS A 165 -14.27 11.14 -10.15
CA HIS A 165 -15.68 10.90 -9.79
C HIS A 165 -15.95 9.47 -9.32
N ASP A 166 -15.12 8.50 -9.74
CA ASP A 166 -15.29 7.08 -9.41
C ASP A 166 -14.56 6.71 -8.10
N MET A 167 -13.65 7.56 -7.62
CA MET A 167 -12.80 7.28 -6.46
C MET A 167 -13.59 7.06 -5.16
N ASP A 168 -14.66 7.83 -4.94
CA ASP A 168 -15.48 7.73 -3.73
C ASP A 168 -16.13 6.33 -3.56
N GLU A 169 -16.38 5.63 -4.67
CA GLU A 169 -16.89 4.26 -4.66
C GLU A 169 -15.75 3.24 -4.81
N GLY A 170 -14.74 3.55 -5.61
CA GLY A 170 -13.63 2.67 -5.95
C GLY A 170 -12.69 2.35 -4.79
N TYR A 171 -12.29 3.35 -4.01
CA TYR A 171 -11.41 3.12 -2.85
C TYR A 171 -12.06 2.19 -1.81
N PRO A 172 -13.32 2.40 -1.36
CA PRO A 172 -13.98 1.48 -0.45
C PRO A 172 -14.22 0.09 -1.04
N ALA A 173 -14.38 -0.04 -2.36
CA ALA A 173 -14.61 -1.33 -3.00
C ALA A 173 -13.36 -2.24 -3.02
N PHE A 174 -12.16 -1.65 -2.97
CA PHE A 174 -10.91 -2.41 -2.92
C PHE A 174 -10.69 -3.10 -1.55
N GLY A 175 -11.05 -2.44 -0.44
CA GLY A 175 -10.95 -2.99 0.91
C GLY A 175 -10.84 -1.95 2.02
#